data_AF-A0ABD1WUL2-F1
#
_entry.id   AF-A0ABD1WUL2-F1
#
_cell.length_a   1.000
_cell.length_b   1.000
_cell.length_c   1.000
_cell.angle_alpha   90.00
_cell.angle_beta   90.00
_cell.angle_gamma   90.00
#
_symmetry.space_group_name_H-M   'P 1'
#
loop_
_entity.id
_entity.type
_entity.pdbx_description
1 polymer ?
#
loop_
_entity_poly.entity_id
_entity_poly.type
_entity_poly.pdbx_seq_one_letter_code
_entity_poly.pdbx_strand_id
1 'polypeptide(L)'
;MSKPSEQTKDYEKILELSYNHLPMHLKPCFLYFGVFEEDREIPVRKLTLLWVAEGFIEKVEHKSSEDVAEEYLADLINRGLVIVAKRRSGGGVKACNVHDLLRDMCLRIGEKDKFMKVIQK
;
A
#
# COMPACT_ATOMS: atom_id res chain seq x y z
N MET A 1 -4.21 22.01 -20.48
CA MET A 1 -4.60 20.84 -19.67
C MET A 1 -5.44 19.95 -20.57
N SER A 2 -4.86 18.87 -21.09
CA SER A 2 -5.53 17.97 -22.04
C SER A 2 -6.59 17.14 -21.32
N LYS A 3 -7.78 16.99 -21.91
CA LYS A 3 -8.85 16.14 -21.37
C LYS A 3 -8.35 14.69 -21.26
N PRO A 4 -8.63 13.96 -20.17
CA PRO A 4 -8.32 12.53 -20.09
C PRO A 4 -9.10 11.78 -21.17
N SER A 5 -8.44 10.88 -21.91
CA SER A 5 -9.08 10.02 -22.90
C SER A 5 -10.02 9.01 -22.23
N GLU A 6 -11.06 8.53 -22.91
CA GLU A 6 -12.04 7.57 -22.34
C GLU A 6 -11.39 6.30 -21.78
N GLN A 7 -10.28 5.84 -22.37
CA GLN A 7 -9.52 4.70 -21.87
C GLN A 7 -8.95 4.92 -20.46
N THR A 8 -8.45 6.12 -20.14
CA THR A 8 -7.90 6.44 -18.80
C THR A 8 -8.95 6.28 -17.69
N LYS A 9 -10.22 6.61 -17.99
CA LYS A 9 -11.32 6.49 -17.03
C LYS A 9 -11.69 5.04 -16.71
N ASP A 10 -11.53 4.12 -17.66
CA ASP A 10 -11.86 2.71 -17.42
C ASP A 10 -10.76 2.00 -16.62
N TYR A 11 -9.49 2.36 -16.83
CA TYR A 11 -8.40 1.89 -15.96
C TYR A 11 -8.56 2.39 -14.51
N GLU A 12 -8.91 3.66 -14.32
CA GLU A 12 -9.17 4.21 -12.97
C GLU A 12 -10.27 3.45 -12.24
N LYS A 13 -11.38 3.11 -12.92
CA LYS A 13 -12.46 2.29 -12.35
C LYS A 13 -11.96 0.90 -11.93
N ILE A 14 -11.13 0.26 -12.76
CA ILE A 14 -10.60 -1.07 -12.44
C ILE A 14 -9.73 -1.01 -11.18
N LEU A 15 -8.86 0.00 -11.07
CA LEU A 15 -8.02 0.18 -9.88
C LEU A 15 -8.88 0.46 -8.64
N GLU A 16 -9.88 1.33 -8.75
CA GLU A 16 -10.82 1.60 -7.64
C GLU A 16 -11.60 0.35 -7.22
N LEU A 17 -11.99 -0.50 -8.18
CA LEU A 17 -12.60 -1.80 -7.87
C LEU A 17 -11.61 -2.70 -7.12
N SER A 18 -10.33 -2.76 -7.51
CA SER A 18 -9.32 -3.51 -6.77
C SER A 18 -9.21 -3.05 -5.31
N TYR A 19 -9.25 -1.73 -5.07
CA TYR A 19 -9.28 -1.17 -3.72
C TYR A 19 -10.57 -1.50 -2.96
N ASN A 20 -11.73 -1.41 -3.61
CA ASN A 20 -13.01 -1.67 -2.97
C ASN A 20 -13.15 -3.11 -2.47
N HIS A 21 -12.59 -4.07 -3.23
CA HIS A 21 -12.56 -5.50 -2.88
C HIS A 21 -11.40 -5.88 -1.93
N LEU A 22 -10.56 -4.92 -1.55
CA LEU A 22 -9.50 -5.16 -0.58
C LEU A 22 -10.11 -5.34 0.83
N PRO A 23 -9.68 -6.35 1.61
CA PRO A 23 -10.08 -6.50 3.01
C PRO A 23 -9.85 -5.22 3.81
N MET A 24 -10.76 -4.91 4.74
CA MET A 24 -10.73 -3.65 5.49
C MET A 24 -9.40 -3.38 6.21
N HIS A 25 -8.78 -4.41 6.78
CA HIS A 25 -7.50 -4.29 7.49
C HIS A 25 -6.31 -3.96 6.57
N LEU A 26 -6.38 -4.32 5.27
CA LEU A 26 -5.32 -4.02 4.30
C LEU A 26 -5.43 -2.62 3.70
N LYS A 27 -6.62 -2.02 3.69
CA LYS A 27 -6.86 -0.68 3.13
C LYS A 27 -5.94 0.40 3.71
N PRO A 28 -5.80 0.58 5.04
CA PRO A 28 -4.92 1.61 5.57
C PRO A 28 -3.45 1.37 5.19
N CYS A 29 -2.99 0.11 5.23
CA CYS A 29 -1.64 -0.27 4.82
C CYS A 29 -1.36 0.08 3.35
N PHE A 30 -2.32 -0.19 2.47
CA PHE A 30 -2.22 0.15 1.05
C PHE A 30 -2.26 1.66 0.80
N LEU A 31 -3.17 2.40 1.44
CA LEU A 31 -3.24 3.85 1.28
C LEU A 31 -1.97 4.57 1.75
N TYR A 32 -1.29 4.02 2.76
CA TYR A 32 -0.05 4.58 3.29
C TYR A 32 1.08 4.67 2.25
N PHE A 33 1.03 3.87 1.18
CA PHE A 33 1.99 3.99 0.08
C PHE A 33 1.94 5.35 -0.62
N GLY A 34 0.81 6.06 -0.56
CA GLY A 34 0.69 7.43 -1.07
C GLY A 34 1.60 8.44 -0.36
N VAL A 35 2.07 8.14 0.85
CA VAL A 35 3.00 9.01 1.61
C VAL A 35 4.41 8.99 1.04
N PHE A 36 4.79 7.89 0.38
CA PHE A 36 6.14 7.74 -0.16
C PHE A 36 6.29 8.47 -1.50
N GLU A 37 7.53 8.81 -1.84
CA GLU A 37 7.88 9.37 -3.15
C GLU A 37 7.69 8.33 -4.25
N GLU A 38 7.40 8.82 -5.47
CA GLU A 38 7.32 8.01 -6.68
C GLU A 38 8.67 7.29 -6.94
N ASP A 39 8.62 6.10 -7.56
CA ASP A 39 9.78 5.29 -7.95
C ASP A 39 10.80 4.92 -6.85
N ARG A 40 10.53 5.24 -5.59
CA ARG A 40 11.45 4.95 -4.50
C ARG A 40 11.20 3.58 -3.91
N GLU A 41 12.23 2.75 -3.90
CA GLU A 41 12.21 1.50 -3.14
C GLU A 41 11.96 1.78 -1.66
N ILE A 42 10.98 1.10 -1.09
CA ILE A 42 10.61 1.17 0.32
C ILE A 42 11.20 -0.04 1.03
N PRO A 43 12.12 0.14 2.00
CA PRO A 43 12.61 -0.97 2.81
C PRO A 43 11.46 -1.58 3.62
N VAL A 44 11.24 -2.89 3.49
CA VAL A 44 10.11 -3.58 4.14
C VAL A 44 10.16 -3.41 5.66
N ARG A 45 11.35 -3.50 6.26
CA ARG A 45 11.53 -3.29 7.70
C ARG A 45 11.08 -1.90 8.16
N LYS A 46 11.27 -0.87 7.34
CA LYS A 46 10.82 0.49 7.67
C LYS A 46 9.30 0.58 7.53
N LEU A 47 8.75 0.01 6.46
CA LEU A 47 7.32 0.01 6.19
C LEU A 47 6.53 -0.69 7.30
N THR A 48 6.95 -1.88 7.73
CA THR A 48 6.25 -2.63 8.79
C THR A 48 6.23 -1.87 10.10
N LEU A 49 7.36 -1.27 10.51
CA LEU A 49 7.43 -0.45 11.72
C LEU A 49 6.49 0.78 11.65
N LEU A 50 6.36 1.40 10.48
CA LEU A 50 5.43 2.53 10.28
C LEU A 50 3.99 2.06 10.40
N TRP A 51 3.59 0.97 9.75
CA TRP A 51 2.23 0.43 9.89
C TRP A 51 1.88 0.06 11.33
N VAL A 52 2.84 -0.49 12.08
CA VAL A 52 2.65 -0.79 13.51
C VAL A 52 2.49 0.49 14.32
N ALA A 53 3.32 1.52 14.08
CA ALA A 53 3.26 2.79 14.78
C ALA A 53 1.93 3.55 14.53
N GLU A 54 1.40 3.45 13.31
CA GLU A 54 0.11 4.03 12.93
C GLU A 54 -1.10 3.21 13.45
N GLY A 55 -0.85 2.03 14.03
CA GLY A 55 -1.89 1.15 14.56
C GLY A 55 -2.71 0.45 13.48
N PHE A 56 -2.18 0.30 12.26
CA PHE A 56 -2.87 -0.40 11.17
C PHE A 56 -2.86 -1.91 11.32
N ILE A 57 -1.96 -2.42 12.16
CA ILE A 57 -1.76 -3.85 12.34
C ILE A 57 -2.58 -4.36 13.52
N GLU A 58 -3.43 -5.34 13.25
CA GLU A 58 -4.23 -6.02 14.27
C GLU A 58 -3.34 -6.83 15.22
N LYS A 59 -3.74 -6.91 16.49
CA LYS A 59 -3.08 -7.78 17.46
C LYS A 59 -3.59 -9.20 17.28
N VAL A 60 -2.70 -10.10 16.88
CA VAL A 60 -2.98 -11.54 16.73
C VAL A 60 -2.25 -12.30 17.82
N GLU A 61 -2.96 -13.21 18.50
CA GLU A 61 -2.37 -14.05 19.53
C GLU A 61 -1.22 -14.89 18.93
N HIS A 62 -0.11 -15.00 19.67
CA HIS A 62 1.09 -15.75 19.27
C HIS A 62 1.85 -15.23 18.03
N LYS A 63 1.57 -14.02 17.53
CA LYS A 63 2.35 -13.37 16.47
C LYS A 63 2.88 -12.01 16.92
N SER A 64 4.05 -11.62 16.42
CA SER A 64 4.49 -10.23 16.54
C SER A 64 3.71 -9.35 15.57
N SER A 65 3.59 -8.05 15.87
CA SER A 65 2.94 -7.12 14.94
C SER A 65 3.73 -6.99 13.64
N GLU A 66 5.05 -7.17 13.68
CA GLU A 66 5.88 -7.20 12.49
C GLU A 66 5.59 -8.42 11.61
N ASP A 67 5.35 -9.60 12.18
CA ASP A 67 4.97 -10.79 11.41
C ASP A 67 3.61 -10.58 10.71
N VAL A 68 2.62 -10.04 11.43
CA VAL A 68 1.31 -9.71 10.84
C VAL A 68 1.45 -8.64 9.74
N ALA A 69 2.33 -7.65 9.92
CA ALA A 69 2.62 -6.65 8.90
C ALA A 69 3.26 -7.25 7.64
N GLU A 70 4.18 -8.21 7.79
CA GLU A 70 4.76 -8.93 6.64
C GLU A 70 3.72 -9.80 5.92
N GLU A 71 2.76 -10.41 6.64
CA GLU A 71 1.61 -11.11 6.05
C GLU A 71 0.71 -10.16 5.25
N TYR A 72 0.40 -8.99 5.79
CA TYR A 72 -0.37 -7.97 5.08
C TYR A 72 0.34 -7.51 3.81
N LEU A 73 1.66 -7.32 3.87
CA LEU A 73 2.46 -6.99 2.70
C LEU A 73 2.42 -8.12 1.66
N ALA A 74 2.55 -9.38 2.08
CA ALA A 74 2.47 -10.53 1.18
C ALA A 74 1.12 -10.61 0.46
N ASP A 75 0.02 -10.32 1.16
CA ASP A 75 -1.31 -10.27 0.57
C ASP A 75 -1.46 -9.15 -0.46
N LEU A 76 -0.92 -7.96 -0.18
CA LEU A 76 -0.90 -6.86 -1.14
C LEU A 76 -0.08 -7.20 -2.39
N ILE A 77 1.04 -7.92 -2.22
CA ILE A 77 1.86 -8.42 -3.34
C ILE A 77 1.09 -9.47 -4.15
N ASN A 78 0.45 -10.43 -3.49
CA ASN A 78 -0.32 -11.50 -4.15
C ASN A 78 -1.52 -10.95 -4.94
N ARG A 79 -2.04 -9.80 -4.54
CA ARG A 79 -3.11 -9.07 -5.25
C ARG A 79 -2.59 -8.16 -6.38
N GLY A 80 -1.27 -8.10 -6.59
CA GLY A 80 -0.65 -7.25 -7.60
C GLY A 80 -0.67 -5.75 -7.27
N LEU A 81 -0.96 -5.38 -6.02
CA LEU A 81 -1.02 -3.98 -5.58
C LEU A 81 0.34 -3.43 -5.15
N VAL A 82 1.28 -4.32 -4.83
CA VAL A 82 2.64 -3.99 -4.42
C VAL A 82 3.61 -4.89 -5.17
N ILE A 83 4.72 -4.32 -5.62
CA ILE A 83 5.75 -5.00 -6.38
C ILE A 83 6.95 -5.28 -5.48
N VAL A 84 7.56 -6.46 -5.64
CA VAL A 84 8.81 -6.82 -4.97
C VAL A 84 9.97 -6.20 -5.73
N ALA A 85 10.62 -5.20 -5.13
CA ALA A 85 11.79 -4.55 -5.72
C ALA A 85 13.08 -5.35 -5.44
N LYS A 86 13.25 -5.86 -4.22
CA LYS A 86 14.44 -6.63 -3.81
C LYS A 86 14.06 -7.77 -2.88
N ARG A 87 14.79 -8.89 -3.01
CA ARG A 87 14.73 -10.03 -2.08
C ARG A 87 15.98 -10.10 -1.21
N ARG A 88 15.83 -10.66 -0.01
CA ARG A 88 16.94 -11.06 0.87
C ARG A 88 17.55 -12.36 0.33
N SER A 89 18.77 -12.68 0.75
CA SER A 89 19.42 -13.95 0.40
C SER A 89 18.59 -15.17 0.78
N GLY A 90 17.82 -15.09 1.88
CA GLY A 90 16.87 -16.12 2.32
C GLY A 90 15.49 -16.09 1.66
N GLY A 91 15.28 -15.35 0.56
CA GLY A 91 14.03 -15.35 -0.22
C GLY A 91 12.95 -14.35 0.21
N GLY A 92 12.99 -13.87 1.46
CA GLY A 92 12.05 -12.85 1.97
C GLY A 92 12.16 -11.49 1.28
N VAL A 93 11.11 -10.67 1.34
CA VAL A 93 11.06 -9.36 0.66
C VAL A 93 11.92 -8.34 1.43
N LYS A 94 12.94 -7.79 0.77
CA LYS A 94 13.84 -6.77 1.35
C LYS A 94 13.31 -5.36 1.13
N ALA A 95 12.83 -5.09 -0.07
CA ALA A 95 12.25 -3.81 -0.47
C ALA A 95 11.11 -4.04 -1.44
N CYS A 96 10.13 -3.13 -1.40
CA CYS A 96 8.98 -3.12 -2.28
C CYS A 96 8.76 -1.72 -2.88
N ASN A 97 7.89 -1.65 -3.87
CA ASN A 97 7.43 -0.41 -4.49
C ASN A 97 5.98 -0.57 -4.95
N VAL A 98 5.36 0.55 -5.32
CA VAL A 98 4.02 0.60 -5.90
C VAL A 98 4.12 1.35 -7.21
N HIS A 99 3.38 0.90 -8.22
CA HIS A 99 3.33 1.56 -9.53
C HIS A 99 2.67 2.94 -9.40
N ASP A 100 3.09 3.93 -10.20
CA ASP A 100 2.64 5.33 -10.09
C ASP A 100 1.12 5.46 -10.16
N LEU A 101 0.46 4.77 -11.09
CA LEU A 101 -1.00 4.68 -11.17
C LEU A 101 -1.69 4.21 -9.87
N LEU A 102 -1.11 3.24 -9.17
CA LEU A 102 -1.64 2.75 -7.89
C LEU A 102 -1.35 3.76 -6.76
N ARG A 103 -0.21 4.43 -6.80
CA ARG A 103 0.15 5.50 -5.86
C ARG A 103 -0.77 6.71 -6.02
N ASP A 104 -1.05 7.13 -7.25
CA ASP A 104 -2.02 8.18 -7.57
C ASP A 104 -3.41 7.83 -7.07
N MET A 105 -3.81 6.56 -7.21
CA MET A 105 -5.05 6.07 -6.60
C MET A 105 -5.00 6.20 -5.07
N CYS A 106 -3.93 5.80 -4.40
CA CYS A 106 -3.80 5.96 -2.95
C CYS A 106 -3.94 7.43 -2.52
N LEU A 107 -3.34 8.37 -3.25
CA LEU A 107 -3.47 9.81 -3.00
C LEU A 107 -4.92 10.28 -3.17
N ARG A 108 -5.57 9.97 -4.29
CA ARG A 108 -6.97 10.37 -4.55
C ARG A 108 -7.93 9.83 -3.48
N ILE A 109 -7.80 8.54 -3.14
CA ILE A 109 -8.65 7.91 -2.12
C ILE A 109 -8.33 8.47 -0.73
N GLY A 110 -7.05 8.62 -0.41
CA GLY A 110 -6.61 9.15 0.88
C GLY A 110 -7.02 10.61 1.13
N GLU A 111 -7.14 11.43 0.08
CA GLU A 111 -7.72 12.77 0.16
C GLU A 111 -9.23 12.74 0.39
N LYS A 112 -9.95 11.89 -0.35
CA LYS A 112 -11.42 11.72 -0.23
C LYS A 112 -11.82 11.25 1.16
N ASP A 113 -11.08 10.28 1.70
CA ASP A 113 -11.35 9.67 3.00
C ASP A 113 -10.69 10.44 4.16
N LYS A 114 -10.04 11.58 3.87
CA LYS A 114 -9.24 12.39 4.82
C LYS A 114 -8.14 11.61 5.55
N PHE A 115 -7.79 10.42 5.07
CA PHE A 115 -6.78 9.53 5.62
C PHE A 115 -5.41 10.21 5.71
N MET A 116 -5.00 10.91 4.64
CA MET A 116 -3.67 11.53 4.55
C MET A 116 -3.50 12.77 5.43
N LYS A 117 -4.61 13.40 5.87
CA LYS A 117 -4.56 14.54 6.81
C LYS A 117 -4.29 14.10 8.25
N VAL A 118 -4.46 12.82 8.56
CA VAL A 118 -4.29 12.28 9.92
C VAL A 118 -2.83 11.88 10.18
N ILE A 119 -2.10 11.47 9.14
CA ILE A 119 -0.73 10.93 9.21
C ILE A 119 0.36 12.04 9.34
N GLN A 120 0.06 13.29 8.98
CA GLN A 120 1.01 14.41 9.10
C GLN A 120 1.03 15.07 10.50
N LYS A 121 1.18 14.30 11.58
CA LYS A 121 1.29 14.85 12.95
C LYS A 121 2.66 14.67 13.57
#